data_AF-A0A118JT56-F1
#
_entry.id   AF-A0A118JT56-F1
#
_cell.length_a   1.000
_cell.length_b   1.000
_cell.length_c   1.000
_cell.angle_alpha   90.00
_cell.angle_beta   90.00
_cell.angle_gamma   90.00
#
_symmetry.space_group_name_H-M   'P 1'
#
loop_
_entity.id
_entity.type
_entity.pdbx_description
1 polymer ?
#
loop_
_entity_poly.entity_id
_entity_poly.type
_entity_poly.pdbx_seq_one_letter_code
_entity_poly.pdbx_strand_id
1 'polypeptide(L)'
;MSLDRSLLLVALLVFGIWACNVTSRTLNEETMLQKHQQWMARYGRQYKDDIEKETRFKIFKNNVAYVESFNDAGNRGYRLSVNEFADQTNEEFKAIRNGFKVPFGLVSARTTSFMYEDMLEFNHSGRVSVLAFENLQFPN
;
A
#
# COMPACT_ATOMS: atom_id res chain seq x y z
N MET A 1 -11.35 -47.80 25.84
CA MET A 1 -11.63 -46.79 26.89
C MET A 1 -10.60 -45.65 26.95
N SER A 2 -9.27 -45.89 27.03
CA SER A 2 -8.30 -44.77 27.03
C SER A 2 -8.01 -44.22 25.63
N LEU A 3 -7.97 -45.08 24.60
CA LEU A 3 -7.74 -44.67 23.20
C LEU A 3 -8.88 -43.78 22.66
N ASP A 4 -10.13 -44.13 22.95
CA ASP A 4 -11.33 -43.41 22.48
C ASP A 4 -11.40 -42.00 23.08
N ARG A 5 -11.04 -41.86 24.36
CA ARG A 5 -10.96 -40.55 25.04
C ARG A 5 -9.85 -39.68 24.45
N SER A 6 -8.69 -40.27 24.13
CA SER A 6 -7.60 -39.57 23.46
C SER A 6 -8.02 -39.08 22.06
N LEU A 7 -8.71 -39.92 21.29
CA LEU A 7 -9.21 -39.55 19.96
C LEU A 7 -10.24 -38.40 20.02
N LEU A 8 -11.16 -38.43 21.00
CA LEU A 8 -12.11 -37.34 21.23
C LEU A 8 -11.42 -36.03 21.59
N LEU A 9 -10.38 -36.07 22.43
CA LEU A 9 -9.60 -34.88 22.78
C LEU A 9 -8.87 -34.31 21.57
N VAL A 10 -8.23 -35.15 20.76
CA VAL A 10 -7.55 -34.70 19.53
C VAL A 10 -8.55 -34.11 18.53
N ALA A 11 -9.72 -34.72 18.35
CA ALA A 11 -10.76 -34.19 17.49
C ALA A 11 -11.24 -32.80 17.96
N LEU A 12 -11.49 -32.61 19.26
CA LEU A 12 -11.90 -31.32 19.81
C LEU A 12 -10.82 -30.24 19.62
N LEU A 13 -9.54 -30.58 19.76
CA LEU A 13 -8.44 -29.65 19.51
C LEU A 13 -8.38 -29.23 18.03
N VAL A 14 -8.52 -30.18 17.11
CA VAL A 14 -8.51 -29.89 15.67
C VAL A 14 -9.70 -28.99 15.29
N PHE A 15 -10.91 -29.31 15.78
CA PHE A 15 -12.09 -28.47 15.56
C PHE A 15 -11.94 -27.08 16.19
N GLY A 16 -11.37 -26.99 17.39
CA GLY A 16 -11.09 -25.71 18.06
C GLY A 16 -10.11 -24.84 17.27
N ILE A 17 -9.00 -25.41 16.78
CA ILE A 17 -8.04 -24.70 15.93
C ILE A 17 -8.72 -24.21 14.65
N TRP A 18 -9.56 -25.06 14.02
CA TRP A 18 -10.27 -24.69 12.79
C TRP A 18 -11.25 -23.53 13.03
N ALA A 19 -12.04 -23.58 14.10
CA ALA A 19 -12.97 -22.51 14.49
C ALA A 19 -12.25 -21.18 14.81
N CYS A 20 -11.14 -21.23 15.55
CA CYS A 20 -10.32 -20.04 15.85
C CYS A 20 -9.74 -19.41 14.58
N ASN A 21 -9.32 -20.23 13.61
CA ASN A 21 -8.79 -19.72 12.35
C ASN A 21 -9.86 -19.00 11.50
N VAL A 22 -11.06 -19.58 11.41
CA VAL A 22 -12.16 -18.95 10.65
C VAL A 22 -12.57 -17.61 11.27
N THR A 23 -12.78 -17.58 12.58
CA THR A 23 -13.16 -16.37 13.33
C THR A 23 -12.10 -15.27 13.27
N SER A 24 -10.81 -15.64 13.33
CA SER A 24 -9.71 -14.68 13.20
C SER A 24 -9.69 -14.03 11.81
N ARG A 25 -9.95 -14.80 10.75
CA ARG A 25 -10.02 -14.27 9.39
C ARG A 25 -11.18 -13.31 9.20
N THR A 26 -12.38 -13.66 9.69
CA THR A 26 -13.56 -12.80 9.57
C THR A 26 -13.36 -11.47 10.31
N LEU A 27 -12.79 -11.49 11.52
CA LEU A 27 -12.51 -10.28 12.29
C LEU A 27 -11.51 -9.35 11.56
N ASN A 28 -10.48 -9.92 10.94
CA ASN A 28 -9.51 -9.15 10.16
C ASN A 28 -10.14 -8.52 8.91
N GLU A 29 -11.02 -9.23 8.20
CA GLU A 29 -11.76 -8.68 7.06
C GLU A 29 -12.70 -7.55 7.47
N GLU A 30 -13.46 -7.71 8.55
CA GLU A 30 -14.35 -6.67 9.09
C GLU A 30 -13.57 -5.40 9.48
N THR A 31 -12.42 -5.59 10.12
CA THR A 31 -11.53 -4.47 10.49
C THR A 31 -11.01 -3.74 9.25
N MET A 32 -10.62 -4.48 8.20
CA MET A 32 -10.15 -3.88 6.94
C MET A 32 -11.26 -3.16 6.19
N LEU A 33 -12.48 -3.71 6.19
CA LEU A 33 -13.65 -3.07 5.61
C LEU A 33 -13.96 -1.75 6.32
N GLN A 34 -13.87 -1.71 7.66
CA GLN A 34 -14.05 -0.49 8.43
C GLN A 34 -12.98 0.55 8.08
N LYS A 35 -11.70 0.16 7.97
CA LYS A 35 -10.62 1.05 7.52
C LYS A 35 -10.89 1.61 6.13
N HIS A 36 -11.37 0.78 5.19
CA HIS A 36 -11.72 1.21 3.83
C HIS A 36 -12.88 2.21 3.82
N GLN A 37 -13.94 1.96 4.60
CA GLN A 37 -15.07 2.90 4.71
C GLN A 37 -14.64 4.25 5.30
N GLN A 38 -13.81 4.25 6.36
CA GLN A 38 -13.28 5.49 6.93
C GLN A 38 -12.40 6.25 5.93
N TRP A 39 -11.56 5.52 5.19
CA TRP A 39 -10.73 6.09 4.14
C TRP A 39 -11.58 6.68 3.01
N MET A 40 -12.62 5.97 2.56
CA MET A 40 -13.55 6.46 1.55
C MET A 40 -14.23 7.75 2.00
N ALA A 41 -14.73 7.78 3.24
CA ALA A 41 -15.35 8.97 3.82
C ALA A 41 -14.38 10.14 3.91
N ARG A 42 -13.12 9.87 4.30
CA ARG A 42 -12.07 10.90 4.42
C ARG A 42 -11.73 11.56 3.08
N TYR A 43 -11.67 10.77 1.99
CA TYR A 43 -11.28 11.26 0.67
C TYR A 43 -12.45 11.46 -0.30
N GLY A 44 -13.70 11.37 0.19
CA GLY A 44 -14.91 11.54 -0.61
C GLY A 44 -15.06 10.53 -1.75
N ARG A 45 -14.56 9.30 -1.57
CA ARG A 45 -14.56 8.26 -2.60
C ARG A 45 -15.95 7.64 -2.74
N GLN A 46 -16.43 7.59 -3.98
CA GLN A 46 -17.68 6.95 -4.37
C GLN A 46 -17.40 6.11 -5.61
N TYR A 47 -17.93 4.89 -5.62
CA TYR A 47 -17.78 3.95 -6.74
C TYR A 47 -19.09 3.83 -7.50
N LYS A 48 -19.00 3.45 -8.77
CA LYS A 48 -20.15 3.35 -9.65
C LYS A 48 -21.07 2.19 -9.27
N ASP A 49 -20.47 1.06 -8.90
CA ASP A 49 -21.18 -0.17 -8.58
C ASP A 49 -20.44 -0.97 -7.49
N ASP A 50 -21.13 -1.99 -6.96
CA ASP A 50 -20.58 -2.85 -5.90
C ASP A 50 -19.41 -3.71 -6.39
N ILE A 51 -19.36 -4.03 -7.68
CA ILE A 51 -18.29 -4.84 -8.30
C ILE A 51 -16.99 -4.04 -8.34
N GLU A 52 -17.06 -2.78 -8.74
CA GLU A 52 -15.97 -1.81 -8.70
C GLU A 52 -15.53 -1.61 -7.25
N LYS A 53 -16.47 -1.40 -6.34
CA LYS A 53 -16.16 -1.23 -4.91
C LYS A 53 -15.42 -2.44 -4.34
N GLU A 54 -15.83 -3.66 -4.68
CA GLU A 54 -15.14 -4.88 -4.24
C GLU A 54 -13.73 -4.96 -4.84
N THR A 55 -13.57 -4.62 -6.12
CA THR A 55 -12.27 -4.60 -6.81
C THR A 55 -11.33 -3.59 -6.16
N ARG A 56 -11.82 -2.36 -5.92
CA ARG A 56 -11.10 -1.27 -5.28
C ARG A 56 -10.76 -1.59 -3.82
N PHE A 57 -11.63 -2.31 -3.12
CA PHE A 57 -11.36 -2.81 -1.77
C PHE A 57 -10.19 -3.82 -1.75
N LYS A 58 -10.11 -4.73 -2.73
CA LYS A 58 -8.98 -5.68 -2.84
C LYS A 58 -7.65 -4.93 -3.06
N ILE A 59 -7.65 -3.93 -3.93
CA ILE A 59 -6.46 -3.08 -4.16
C ILE A 59 -6.08 -2.33 -2.88
N PHE A 60 -7.06 -1.71 -2.23
CA PHE A 60 -6.88 -1.03 -0.95
C PHE A 60 -6.24 -1.91 0.12
N LYS A 61 -6.74 -3.14 0.28
CA LYS A 61 -6.20 -4.12 1.23
C LYS A 61 -4.73 -4.43 0.96
N ASN A 62 -4.38 -4.69 -0.31
CA ASN A 62 -3.00 -4.98 -0.70
C ASN A 62 -2.07 -3.78 -0.42
N ASN A 63 -2.52 -2.57 -0.74
CA ASN A 63 -1.76 -1.35 -0.52
C ASN A 63 -1.56 -1.04 0.98
N VAL A 64 -2.58 -1.27 1.82
CA VAL A 64 -2.45 -1.14 3.29
C VAL A 64 -1.45 -2.15 3.84
N ALA A 65 -1.53 -3.42 3.42
CA ALA A 65 -0.60 -4.45 3.86
C ALA A 65 0.86 -4.13 3.44
N TYR A 66 1.04 -3.52 2.27
CA TYR A 66 2.36 -3.04 1.85
C TYR A 66 2.86 -1.89 2.73
N VAL A 67 2.02 -0.88 3.02
CA VAL A 67 2.38 0.21 3.93
C VAL A 67 2.79 -0.31 5.30
N GLU A 68 2.04 -1.26 5.85
CA GLU A 68 2.33 -1.89 7.15
C GLU A 68 3.67 -2.64 7.09
N SER A 69 3.86 -3.56 6.14
CA SER A 69 5.10 -4.34 6.01
C SER A 69 6.34 -3.48 5.74
N PHE A 70 6.19 -2.41 4.96
CA PHE A 70 7.27 -1.48 4.68
C PHE A 70 7.70 -0.71 5.94
N ASN A 71 6.72 -0.24 6.71
CA ASN A 71 7.00 0.50 7.94
C ASN A 71 7.59 -0.39 9.02
N ASP A 72 7.17 -1.66 9.08
CA ASP A 72 7.69 -2.66 10.02
C ASP A 72 9.14 -3.05 9.71
N ALA A 73 9.54 -3.05 8.43
CA ALA A 73 10.91 -3.35 8.02
C ALA A 73 11.94 -2.34 8.58
N GLY A 74 11.52 -1.11 8.93
CA GLY A 74 12.32 -0.13 9.67
C GLY A 74 13.64 0.31 9.00
N ASN A 75 13.89 -0.08 7.76
CA ASN A 75 15.19 0.03 7.10
C ASN A 75 15.37 1.30 6.26
N ARG A 76 14.43 2.25 6.34
CA ARG A 76 14.44 3.49 5.54
C ARG A 76 14.22 4.72 6.40
N GLY A 77 14.78 5.85 5.97
CA GLY A 77 14.60 7.15 6.61
C GLY A 77 13.22 7.80 6.40
N TYR A 78 12.23 7.06 5.91
CA TYR A 78 10.86 7.54 5.67
C TYR A 78 9.83 6.44 5.93
N ARG A 79 8.58 6.86 6.15
CA ARG A 79 7.44 5.99 6.41
C ARG A 79 6.39 6.15 5.33
N LEU A 80 5.72 5.07 4.99
CA LEU A 80 4.54 5.08 4.12
C LEU A 80 3.28 5.37 4.93
N SER A 81 2.31 5.98 4.28
CA SER A 81 0.97 6.18 4.84
C SER A 81 -0.08 5.90 3.77
N VAL A 82 -1.28 5.52 4.24
CA VAL A 82 -2.43 5.28 3.36
C VAL A 82 -2.96 6.64 2.87
N ASN A 83 -2.71 6.94 1.59
CA ASN A 83 -3.05 8.20 0.95
C ASN A 83 -4.33 8.07 0.08
N GLU A 84 -4.71 9.13 -0.64
CA GLU A 84 -5.90 9.13 -1.49
C GLU A 84 -5.83 8.17 -2.70
N PHE A 85 -4.67 7.60 -3.02
CA PHE A 85 -4.46 6.66 -4.14
C PHE A 85 -4.44 5.20 -3.67
N ALA A 86 -4.81 4.94 -2.41
CA ALA A 86 -4.73 3.60 -1.85
C ALA A 86 -5.61 2.57 -2.58
N ASP A 87 -6.59 2.98 -3.38
CA ASP A 87 -7.43 2.08 -4.19
C ASP A 87 -7.00 1.96 -5.67
N GLN A 88 -5.84 2.51 -6.04
CA GLN A 88 -5.28 2.45 -7.40
C GLN A 88 -4.14 1.45 -7.50
N THR A 89 -4.00 0.83 -8.67
CA THR A 89 -2.79 0.07 -9.00
C THR A 89 -1.65 1.00 -9.42
N ASN A 90 -0.44 0.46 -9.42
CA ASN A 90 0.75 1.17 -9.86
C ASN A 90 0.63 1.64 -11.32
N GLU A 91 0.07 0.81 -12.19
CA GLU A 91 -0.14 1.08 -13.61
C GLU A 91 -1.18 2.19 -13.81
N GLU A 92 -2.30 2.14 -13.08
CA GLU A 92 -3.33 3.17 -13.13
C GLU A 92 -2.77 4.53 -12.70
N PHE A 93 -2.01 4.55 -11.60
CA PHE A 93 -1.39 5.77 -11.11
C PHE A 93 -0.40 6.35 -12.14
N LYS A 94 0.46 5.50 -12.72
CA LYS A 94 1.43 5.90 -13.74
C LYS A 94 0.76 6.42 -15.01
N ALA A 95 -0.29 5.76 -15.47
CA ALA A 95 -0.99 6.14 -16.71
C ALA A 95 -1.58 7.56 -16.62
N ILE A 96 -2.07 7.96 -15.44
CA ILE A 96 -2.71 9.27 -15.25
C ILE A 96 -1.67 10.37 -15.00
N ARG A 97 -0.55 10.06 -14.32
CA ARG A 97 0.33 11.08 -13.73
C ARG A 97 1.74 11.11 -14.25
N ASN A 98 2.25 10.00 -14.78
CA ASN A 98 3.58 9.96 -15.36
C ASN A 98 3.49 10.33 -16.84
N GLY A 99 3.08 11.57 -17.10
CA GLY A 99 2.97 12.17 -18.43
C GLY A 99 4.31 12.65 -18.99
N PHE A 100 5.43 12.38 -18.31
CA PHE A 100 6.75 12.78 -18.77
C PHE A 100 7.16 11.93 -19.98
N LYS A 101 6.89 12.46 -21.16
CA LYS A 101 7.42 11.94 -22.42
C LYS A 101 8.76 12.61 -22.64
N VAL A 102 9.85 11.83 -22.60
CA VAL A 102 11.17 12.32 -23.02
C VAL A 102 11.02 12.82 -24.47
N PRO A 103 11.26 14.10 -24.77
CA PRO A 103 11.29 14.60 -26.12
C PRO A 103 12.30 13.77 -26.94
N PHE A 104 11.86 13.25 -28.09
CA PHE A 104 12.66 12.38 -28.98
C PHE A 104 14.00 13.01 -29.44
N GLY A 105 14.25 14.30 -29.15
CA GLY A 105 15.50 15.00 -29.43
C GLY A 105 16.48 15.16 -28.26
N LEU A 106 16.11 14.83 -27.02
CA LEU A 106 17.02 14.99 -25.85
C LEU A 106 17.97 13.80 -25.62
N VAL A 107 17.80 12.71 -26.38
CA VAL A 107 18.70 11.53 -26.31
C VAL A 107 19.98 11.74 -27.14
N SER A 108 20.08 12.83 -27.92
CA SER A 108 21.26 13.15 -28.74
C SER A 108 21.71 14.60 -28.58
N ALA A 109 21.90 15.03 -27.34
CA ALA A 109 22.86 16.09 -27.03
C ALA A 109 23.66 15.58 -25.83
N ARG A 110 24.98 15.53 -26.02
CA ARG A 110 26.01 15.08 -25.06
C ARG A 110 25.57 15.27 -23.60
N THR A 111 25.86 14.24 -22.80
CA THR A 111 26.11 14.32 -21.37
C THR A 111 26.92 15.58 -21.04
N THR A 112 26.24 16.71 -20.85
CA THR A 112 26.76 17.79 -20.05
C THR A 112 26.34 17.38 -18.65
N SER A 113 27.34 16.82 -17.96
CA SER A 113 27.33 16.61 -16.52
C SER A 113 26.56 17.76 -15.89
N PHE A 114 25.44 17.44 -15.25
CA PHE A 114 24.65 18.41 -14.52
C PHE A 114 25.52 18.85 -13.32
N MET A 115 26.32 19.88 -13.52
CA MET A 115 27.22 20.42 -12.50
C MET A 115 26.35 21.11 -11.45
N TYR A 116 26.22 20.50 -10.28
CA TYR A 116 25.80 21.20 -9.07
C TYR A 116 27.03 21.91 -8.49
N GLU A 117 27.49 22.95 -9.18
CA GLU A 117 28.36 23.95 -8.55
C GLU A 117 27.50 25.15 -8.19
N ASP A 118 27.56 25.49 -6.90
CA ASP A 118 27.08 26.72 -6.28
C ASP A 118 25.57 26.93 -6.14
N MET A 119 24.96 26.20 -5.20
CA MET A 119 23.87 26.74 -4.37
C MET A 119 23.99 26.26 -2.90
N LEU A 120 25.21 26.31 -2.36
CA LEU A 120 25.42 26.35 -0.91
C LEU A 120 25.29 27.79 -0.43
N GLU A 121 24.12 28.41 -0.58
CA GLU A 121 23.76 29.63 0.14
C GLU A 121 22.28 29.97 -0.09
N PHE A 122 21.37 29.25 0.57
CA PHE A 122 20.16 29.91 1.08
C PHE A 122 19.69 29.18 2.33
N ASN A 123 19.79 29.90 3.43
CA ASN A 123 19.63 29.44 4.79
C ASN A 123 18.16 29.44 5.24
N HIS A 124 17.79 28.45 6.04
CA HIS A 124 16.61 28.35 6.91
C HIS A 124 15.21 28.67 6.34
N SER A 125 14.67 27.80 5.49
CA SER A 125 13.25 27.39 5.60
C SER A 125 13.03 26.11 4.80
N GLY A 126 12.31 25.16 5.39
CA GLY A 126 12.24 23.76 4.95
C GLY A 126 12.02 23.57 3.45
N ARG A 127 13.04 23.03 2.77
CA ARG A 127 12.90 22.45 1.44
C ARG A 127 11.90 21.30 1.51
N VAL A 128 10.74 21.48 0.91
CA VAL A 128 9.86 20.36 0.54
C VAL A 128 10.56 19.61 -0.59
N SER A 129 11.14 18.45 -0.27
CA SER A 129 11.73 17.56 -1.27
C SER A 129 10.66 17.11 -2.25
N VAL A 130 10.69 17.66 -3.47
CA VAL A 130 9.84 17.22 -4.60
C VAL A 130 10.18 15.76 -5.02
N LEU A 131 11.30 15.23 -4.53
CA LEU A 131 11.75 13.85 -4.75
C LEU A 131 10.93 12.78 -3.99
N ALA A 132 9.90 13.17 -3.22
CA ALA A 132 9.08 12.20 -2.50
C ALA A 132 8.07 11.45 -3.40
N PHE A 133 7.87 11.85 -4.66
CA PHE A 133 6.87 11.19 -5.54
C PHE A 133 7.43 10.07 -6.42
N GLU A 134 8.76 9.95 -6.57
CA GLU A 134 9.34 9.04 -7.57
C GLU A 134 9.55 7.61 -7.05
N ASN A 135 9.51 7.39 -5.73
CA ASN A 135 9.76 6.08 -5.11
C ASN A 135 8.64 5.57 -4.19
N LEU A 136 7.48 6.24 -4.16
CA LEU A 136 6.33 5.79 -3.39
C LEU A 136 5.38 4.98 -4.28
N GLN A 137 5.82 3.80 -4.74
CA GLN A 137 4.87 2.92 -5.41
C GLN A 137 5.00 1.46 -5.03
N PHE A 138 3.86 1.01 -4.50
CA PHE A 138 3.48 -0.35 -4.14
C PHE A 138 3.97 -1.34 -5.20
N PRO A 139 4.71 -2.40 -4.81
CA PRO A 139 5.08 -3.48 -5.71
C PRO A 139 3.81 -4.18 -6.18
N ASN A 140 3.85 -4.57 -7.45
CA ASN A 140 2.82 -5.35 -8.14
C ASN A 140 2.51 -6.66 -7.42
#